data_AF-A0A9X3D2X7-F1
#
_entry.id   AF-A0A9X3D2X7-F1
#
_cell.length_a   1.000
_cell.length_b   1.000
_cell.length_c   1.000
_cell.angle_alpha   90.00
_cell.angle_beta   90.00
_cell.angle_gamma   90.00
#
_symmetry.space_group_name_H-M   'P 1'
#
loop_
_entity.id
_entity.type
_entity.pdbx_description
1 polymer ?
#
loop_
_entity_poly.entity_id
_entity_poly.type
_entity_poly.pdbx_seq_one_letter_code
_entity_poly.pdbx_strand_id
1 'polypeptide(L)'
;MIRNVWSDRNESLPALTPKKVQEAEVKLGVKLPKSYIELCSIQNGGYLEYDAFPTLVPTSWADDHVSVDHIRGVNEDGILDNQYYIDEWGLPNHIVLLCGDGHSWVALDYRETKENPPIIYVDAEYTDEIFILELASDFESLINGLFIYEDNE
;
A
#
# COMPACT_ATOMS: atom_id res chain seq x y z
N MET A 1 -7.97 10.17 -13.02
CA MET A 1 -7.26 9.24 -13.94
C MET A 1 -5.92 9.05 -13.29
N ILE A 2 -5.60 7.83 -12.90
CA ILE A 2 -4.41 7.58 -12.10
C ILE A 2 -3.14 7.86 -12.93
N ARG A 3 -2.15 8.49 -12.30
CA ARG A 3 -0.80 8.64 -12.86
C ARG A 3 -0.15 7.26 -12.97
N ASN A 4 0.53 6.98 -14.09
CA ASN A 4 1.42 5.82 -14.15
C ASN A 4 2.69 6.13 -13.36
N VAL A 5 2.91 5.37 -12.28
CA VAL A 5 4.04 5.52 -11.35
C VAL A 5 4.94 4.29 -11.31
N TRP A 6 4.67 3.28 -12.14
CA TRP A 6 5.45 2.04 -12.16
C TRP A 6 6.85 2.27 -12.72
N SER A 7 7.86 1.67 -12.07
CA SER A 7 9.22 1.68 -12.59
C SER A 7 9.33 0.83 -13.86
N ASP A 8 10.14 1.28 -14.82
CA ASP A 8 10.48 0.55 -16.05
C ASP A 8 11.32 -0.71 -15.78
N ARG A 9 11.81 -0.90 -14.55
CA ARG A 9 12.61 -2.06 -14.14
C ARG A 9 11.77 -3.27 -13.74
N ASN A 10 10.46 -3.12 -13.68
CA ASN A 10 9.58 -4.21 -13.27
C ASN A 10 9.54 -5.34 -14.29
N GLU A 11 9.47 -6.57 -13.79
CA GLU A 11 9.17 -7.72 -14.62
C GLU A 11 7.69 -7.69 -15.07
N SER A 12 7.43 -8.39 -16.17
CA SER A 12 6.05 -8.53 -16.67
C SER A 12 5.28 -9.48 -15.78
N LEU A 13 4.26 -8.98 -15.08
CA LEU A 13 3.37 -9.77 -14.27
C LEU A 13 2.09 -10.16 -15.03
N PRO A 14 1.39 -11.24 -14.62
CA PRO A 14 0.12 -11.60 -15.22
C PRO A 14 -0.89 -10.46 -15.10
N ALA A 15 -1.51 -10.11 -16.23
CA ALA A 15 -2.50 -9.04 -16.31
C ALA A 15 -3.63 -9.24 -15.30
N LEU A 16 -4.06 -8.13 -14.69
CA LEU A 16 -5.22 -8.11 -13.82
C LEU A 16 -6.48 -8.43 -14.65
N THR A 17 -7.36 -9.28 -14.09
CA THR A 17 -8.65 -9.58 -14.71
C THR A 17 -9.78 -9.20 -13.76
N PRO A 18 -10.96 -8.81 -14.28
CA PRO A 18 -12.12 -8.52 -13.43
C PRO A 18 -12.49 -9.68 -12.50
N LYS A 19 -12.28 -10.92 -12.94
CA LYS A 19 -12.51 -12.12 -12.12
C LYS A 19 -11.58 -12.16 -10.90
N LYS A 20 -10.29 -11.88 -11.08
CA LYS A 20 -9.32 -11.83 -9.97
C LYS A 20 -9.66 -10.71 -8.98
N VAL A 21 -10.10 -9.55 -9.46
CA VAL A 21 -10.57 -8.46 -8.59
C VAL A 21 -11.75 -8.93 -7.74
N GLN A 22 -12.76 -9.55 -8.36
CA GLN A 22 -13.92 -10.07 -7.63
C GLN A 22 -13.53 -11.15 -6.61
N GLU A 23 -12.66 -12.09 -6.98
CA GLU A 23 -12.16 -13.12 -6.07
C GLU A 23 -11.41 -12.50 -4.88
N ALA A 24 -10.59 -11.47 -5.12
CA ALA A 24 -9.88 -10.73 -4.08
C ALA A 24 -10.81 -9.99 -3.13
N GLU A 25 -11.77 -9.23 -3.66
CA GLU A 25 -12.77 -8.50 -2.88
C GLU A 25 -13.59 -9.44 -1.98
N VAL A 26 -13.99 -10.60 -2.51
CA VAL A 26 -14.70 -11.64 -1.73
C VAL A 26 -13.80 -12.22 -0.64
N LYS A 27 -12.54 -12.55 -0.95
CA LYS A 27 -11.58 -13.13 0.01
C LYS A 27 -11.28 -12.16 1.16
N LEU A 28 -11.07 -10.88 0.83
CA LEU A 28 -10.72 -9.83 1.78
C LEU A 28 -11.96 -9.24 2.49
N GLY A 29 -13.17 -9.46 1.96
CA GLY A 29 -14.41 -8.95 2.53
C GLY A 29 -14.55 -7.42 2.41
N VAL A 30 -13.98 -6.83 1.36
CA VAL A 30 -13.93 -5.39 1.11
C VAL A 30 -14.11 -5.09 -0.38
N LYS A 31 -14.37 -3.83 -0.71
CA LYS A 31 -14.36 -3.34 -2.09
C LYS A 31 -13.14 -2.48 -2.34
N LEU A 32 -12.31 -2.89 -3.28
CA LEU A 32 -11.03 -2.25 -3.57
C LEU A 32 -11.26 -0.86 -4.21
N PRO A 33 -10.38 0.13 -3.94
CA PRO A 33 -10.49 1.43 -4.58
C PRO A 33 -10.40 1.30 -6.10
N LYS A 34 -11.24 2.03 -6.82
CA LYS A 34 -11.23 2.02 -8.29
C LYS A 34 -9.87 2.47 -8.85
N SER A 35 -9.25 3.46 -8.22
CA SER A 35 -7.93 3.98 -8.58
C SER A 35 -6.82 2.93 -8.40
N TYR A 36 -6.90 2.09 -7.36
CA TYR A 36 -5.98 0.96 -7.17
C TYR A 36 -6.16 -0.10 -8.27
N ILE A 37 -7.40 -0.46 -8.60
CA ILE A 37 -7.67 -1.39 -9.71
C ILE A 37 -7.19 -0.81 -11.05
N GLU A 38 -7.39 0.48 -11.31
CA GLU A 38 -6.90 1.17 -12.52
C GLU A 38 -5.38 1.11 -12.60
N LEU A 39 -4.66 1.37 -11.50
CA LEU A 39 -3.20 1.28 -11.45
C LEU A 39 -2.74 -0.18 -11.68
N CYS A 40 -3.36 -1.14 -11.01
CA CYS A 40 -3.03 -2.56 -11.17
C CYS A 40 -3.41 -3.15 -12.55
N SER A 41 -4.27 -2.46 -13.30
CA SER A 41 -4.61 -2.82 -14.69
C SER A 41 -3.49 -2.44 -15.67
N ILE A 42 -2.62 -1.49 -15.30
CA ILE A 42 -1.41 -1.13 -16.05
C ILE A 42 -0.31 -2.16 -15.77
N GLN A 43 -0.05 -2.44 -14.48
CA GLN A 43 0.92 -3.42 -14.00
C GLN A 43 0.42 -3.95 -12.65
N ASN A 44 0.36 -5.27 -12.47
CA ASN A 44 -0.31 -5.88 -11.32
C ASN A 44 0.64 -6.10 -10.14
N GLY A 45 1.30 -5.02 -9.71
CA GLY A 45 2.28 -4.98 -8.62
C GLY A 45 3.71 -4.74 -9.08
N GLY A 46 4.58 -4.34 -8.16
CA GLY A 46 6.00 -4.09 -8.42
C GLY A 46 6.50 -2.79 -7.82
N TYR A 47 7.70 -2.37 -8.22
CA TYR A 47 8.36 -1.16 -7.75
C TYR A 47 7.83 0.10 -8.43
N LEU A 48 7.86 1.21 -7.69
CA LEU A 48 7.49 2.52 -8.17
C LEU A 48 8.72 3.32 -8.62
N GLU A 49 8.49 4.30 -9.49
CA GLU A 49 9.49 5.31 -9.83
C GLU A 49 9.60 6.40 -8.73
N TYR A 50 8.50 6.62 -8.00
CA TYR A 50 8.39 7.56 -6.88
C TYR A 50 8.21 6.74 -5.60
N ASP A 51 9.18 6.79 -4.71
CA ASP A 51 9.41 5.82 -3.65
C ASP A 51 9.16 6.37 -2.24
N ALA A 52 8.69 7.62 -2.13
CA ALA A 52 8.41 8.25 -0.85
C ALA A 52 7.11 9.05 -0.84
N PHE A 53 6.50 9.14 0.34
CA PHE A 53 5.33 9.97 0.61
C PHE A 53 5.57 10.90 1.79
N PRO A 54 5.23 12.20 1.70
CA PRO A 54 5.56 13.18 2.75
C PRO A 54 4.68 13.01 4.00
N THR A 55 5.24 13.27 5.16
CA THR A 55 4.54 13.37 6.45
C THR A 55 5.03 14.58 7.23
N LEU A 56 4.19 15.10 8.14
CA LEU A 56 4.57 16.13 9.10
C LEU A 56 4.90 15.56 10.48
N VAL A 57 4.73 14.24 10.63
CA VAL A 57 4.96 13.49 11.87
C VAL A 57 6.15 12.57 11.66
N PRO A 58 7.22 12.71 12.47
CA PRO A 58 8.38 11.83 12.43
C PRO A 58 8.01 10.37 12.70
N THR A 59 8.60 9.48 11.93
CA THR A 59 8.47 8.02 12.03
C THR A 59 9.83 7.40 12.37
N SER A 60 9.90 6.08 12.59
CA SER A 60 11.20 5.41 12.75
C SER A 60 12.04 5.45 11.47
N TRP A 61 11.41 5.67 10.32
CA TRP A 61 12.06 5.72 9.02
C TRP A 61 12.70 7.09 8.76
N ALA A 62 11.91 8.16 8.82
CA ALA A 62 12.37 9.53 8.59
C ALA A 62 11.50 10.57 9.30
N ASP A 63 12.02 11.80 9.41
CA ASP A 63 11.38 12.92 10.09
C ASP A 63 10.20 13.52 9.32
N ASP A 64 10.21 13.43 7.99
CA ASP A 64 9.31 14.17 7.10
C ASP A 64 8.73 13.35 5.94
N HIS A 65 8.98 12.04 5.88
CA HIS A 65 8.44 11.14 4.86
C HIS A 65 8.41 9.68 5.32
N VAL A 66 7.73 8.84 4.54
CA VAL A 66 7.74 7.38 4.67
C VAL A 66 8.07 6.75 3.32
N SER A 67 8.65 5.56 3.33
CA SER A 67 8.91 4.80 2.10
C SER A 67 7.63 4.15 1.55
N VAL A 68 7.48 4.23 0.23
CA VAL A 68 6.45 3.58 -0.58
C VAL A 68 7.11 3.13 -1.90
N ASP A 69 8.12 2.28 -1.80
CA ASP A 69 8.96 1.87 -2.93
C ASP A 69 8.28 0.87 -3.87
N HIS A 70 7.22 0.19 -3.41
CA HIS A 70 6.45 -0.74 -4.20
C HIS A 70 4.96 -0.70 -3.89
N ILE A 71 4.15 -1.28 -4.78
CA ILE A 71 2.75 -1.58 -4.53
C ILE A 71 2.50 -3.06 -4.81
N ARG A 72 1.88 -3.74 -3.86
CA ARG A 72 1.46 -5.12 -3.96
C ARG A 72 0.26 -5.22 -4.90
N GLY A 73 0.30 -6.18 -5.81
CA GLY A 73 -0.76 -6.42 -6.78
C GLY A 73 -1.89 -7.31 -6.27
N VAL A 74 -2.90 -7.49 -7.11
CA VAL A 74 -4.03 -8.41 -6.87
C VAL A 74 -3.64 -9.81 -7.33
N ASN A 75 -2.82 -10.49 -6.52
CA ASN A 75 -2.32 -11.84 -6.76
C ASN A 75 -1.93 -12.52 -5.42
N GLU A 76 -1.57 -13.81 -5.47
CA GLU A 76 -1.28 -14.63 -4.27
C GLU A 76 -0.05 -14.15 -3.50
N ASP A 77 0.99 -13.69 -4.20
CA ASP A 77 2.21 -13.10 -3.59
C ASP A 77 2.05 -11.59 -3.29
N GLY A 78 0.83 -11.06 -3.49
CA GLY A 78 0.42 -9.68 -3.28
C GLY A 78 -0.67 -9.62 -2.23
N ILE A 79 -1.70 -8.79 -2.42
CA ILE A 79 -2.69 -8.53 -1.36
C ILE A 79 -3.51 -9.75 -0.90
N LEU A 80 -3.40 -10.91 -1.56
CA LEU A 80 -4.15 -12.11 -1.17
C LEU A 80 -3.49 -12.91 -0.05
N ASP A 81 -2.21 -12.68 0.26
CA ASP A 81 -1.53 -13.24 1.45
C ASP A 81 -1.66 -12.31 2.68
N ASN A 82 -2.41 -11.21 2.58
CA ASN A 82 -2.55 -10.16 3.58
C ASN A 82 -2.71 -10.67 5.03
N GLN A 83 -3.52 -11.71 5.24
CA GLN A 83 -3.76 -12.26 6.57
C GLN A 83 -2.50 -12.85 7.21
N TYR A 84 -1.62 -13.46 6.41
CA TYR A 84 -0.36 -14.02 6.90
C TYR A 84 0.48 -12.94 7.58
N TYR A 85 0.66 -11.78 6.93
CA TYR A 85 1.43 -10.68 7.49
C TYR A 85 0.74 -9.98 8.66
N ILE A 86 -0.59 -9.87 8.63
CA ILE A 86 -1.35 -9.36 9.79
C ILE A 86 -1.08 -10.23 11.03
N ASP A 87 -1.14 -11.55 10.87
CA ASP A 87 -0.94 -12.48 11.98
C ASP A 87 0.53 -12.53 12.45
N GLU A 88 1.48 -12.57 11.52
CA GLU A 88 2.92 -12.66 11.81
C GLU A 88 3.43 -11.43 12.56
N TRP A 89 2.97 -10.24 12.16
CA TRP A 89 3.45 -8.97 12.71
C TRP A 89 2.48 -8.35 13.74
N GLY A 90 1.39 -9.04 14.08
CA GLY A 90 0.41 -8.56 15.05
C GLY A 90 -0.28 -7.25 14.64
N LEU A 91 -0.47 -7.03 13.34
CA LEU A 91 -1.01 -5.78 12.81
C LEU A 91 -2.52 -5.65 13.08
N PRO A 92 -3.09 -4.44 12.98
CA PRO A 92 -4.53 -4.26 13.06
C PRO A 92 -5.29 -5.13 12.04
N ASN A 93 -6.37 -5.76 12.51
CA ASN A 93 -7.30 -6.44 11.61
C ASN A 93 -8.04 -5.44 10.71
N HIS A 94 -8.60 -5.95 9.60
CA HIS A 94 -9.37 -5.16 8.63
C HIS A 94 -8.59 -4.04 7.94
N ILE A 95 -7.31 -4.29 7.66
CA ILE A 95 -6.50 -3.48 6.76
C ILE A 95 -6.03 -4.35 5.58
N VAL A 96 -5.71 -3.73 4.45
CA VAL A 96 -5.11 -4.42 3.28
C VAL A 96 -3.75 -3.80 2.98
N LEU A 97 -2.69 -4.60 3.14
CA LEU A 97 -1.30 -4.19 3.01
C LEU A 97 -0.93 -3.96 1.54
N LEU A 98 -0.51 -2.74 1.22
CA LEU A 98 -0.10 -2.30 -0.11
C LEU A 98 1.41 -2.29 -0.29
N CYS A 99 2.17 -2.06 0.77
CA CYS A 99 3.62 -1.98 0.78
C CYS A 99 4.11 -2.33 2.19
N GLY A 100 5.30 -2.89 2.31
CA GLY A 100 5.98 -3.07 3.58
C GLY A 100 7.18 -4.00 3.50
N ASP A 101 8.03 -3.93 4.51
CA ASP A 101 9.30 -4.65 4.61
C ASP A 101 9.41 -5.52 5.87
N GLY A 102 8.37 -5.52 6.71
CA GLY A 102 8.33 -6.18 8.01
C GLY A 102 8.46 -5.20 9.18
N HIS A 103 9.18 -4.10 9.01
CA HIS A 103 9.34 -3.06 10.04
C HIS A 103 8.19 -2.06 9.96
N SER A 104 7.79 -1.70 8.74
CA SER A 104 6.66 -0.80 8.52
C SER A 104 5.82 -1.19 7.33
N TRP A 105 4.59 -0.67 7.31
CA TRP A 105 3.58 -1.05 6.33
C TRP A 105 2.74 0.15 5.90
N VAL A 106 2.40 0.21 4.61
CA VAL A 106 1.37 1.10 4.07
C VAL A 106 0.14 0.27 3.72
N ALA A 107 -1.03 0.69 4.18
CA ALA A 107 -2.24 -0.10 4.08
C ALA A 107 -3.50 0.71 3.77
N LEU A 108 -4.45 0.07 3.10
CA LEU A 108 -5.85 0.52 3.02
C LEU A 108 -6.55 0.23 4.34
N ASP A 109 -7.11 1.23 4.99
CA ASP A 109 -7.74 1.09 6.31
C ASP A 109 -9.26 0.85 6.23
N TYR A 110 -9.66 -0.42 6.25
CA TYR A 110 -11.06 -0.84 6.25
C TYR A 110 -11.63 -1.09 7.65
N ARG A 111 -11.00 -0.57 8.72
CA ARG A 111 -11.51 -0.74 10.09
C ARG A 111 -12.89 -0.11 10.25
N GLU A 112 -13.10 1.07 9.65
CA GLU A 112 -14.34 1.84 9.78
C GLU A 112 -15.17 1.93 8.49
N THR A 113 -14.70 1.32 7.38
CA THR A 113 -15.41 1.33 6.08
C THR A 113 -15.21 0.03 5.31
N LYS A 114 -16.03 -0.20 4.29
CA LYS A 114 -15.90 -1.32 3.33
C LYS A 114 -15.58 -0.89 1.91
N GLU A 115 -15.58 0.42 1.63
CA GLU A 115 -15.21 0.97 0.33
C GLU A 115 -14.53 2.33 0.49
N ASN A 116 -13.62 2.65 -0.45
CA ASN A 116 -12.82 3.89 -0.48
C ASN A 116 -12.21 4.27 0.89
N PRO A 117 -11.40 3.39 1.49
CA PRO A 117 -10.75 3.67 2.77
C PRO A 117 -9.62 4.69 2.64
N PRO A 118 -9.25 5.35 3.75
CA PRO A 118 -8.02 6.11 3.83
C PRO A 118 -6.80 5.17 3.78
N ILE A 119 -5.64 5.79 3.58
CA ILE A 119 -4.34 5.12 3.61
C ILE A 119 -3.66 5.41 4.94
N ILE A 120 -3.17 4.35 5.58
CA ILE A 120 -2.39 4.45 6.81
C ILE A 120 -0.97 3.94 6.61
N TYR A 121 -0.05 4.53 7.36
CA TYR A 121 1.25 3.98 7.69
C TYR A 121 1.17 3.30 9.04
N VAL A 122 1.74 2.11 9.16
CA VAL A 122 1.84 1.32 10.38
C VAL A 122 3.32 1.09 10.63
N ASP A 123 3.82 1.64 11.72
CA ASP A 123 5.19 1.45 12.18
C ASP A 123 5.16 0.44 13.34
N ALA A 124 5.71 -0.75 13.09
CA ALA A 124 5.76 -1.82 14.07
C ALA A 124 6.95 -1.67 15.03
N GLU A 125 7.88 -0.74 14.77
CA GLU A 125 9.12 -0.54 15.54
C GLU A 125 9.19 0.80 16.27
N TYR A 126 8.21 1.69 16.10
CA TYR A 126 8.22 3.05 16.67
C TYR A 126 8.50 3.09 18.18
N THR A 127 7.98 2.13 18.95
CA THR A 127 8.23 1.94 20.40
C THR A 127 7.81 0.53 20.88
N ASP A 128 7.26 0.41 22.10
CA ASP A 128 6.59 -0.79 22.65
C ASP A 128 5.16 -1.01 22.09
N GLU A 129 4.60 -0.02 21.39
CA GLU A 129 3.27 -0.07 20.77
C GLU A 129 3.32 0.27 19.28
N ILE A 130 2.41 -0.34 18.50
CA ILE A 130 2.25 -0.06 17.08
C ILE A 130 1.80 1.39 16.90
N PHE A 131 2.57 2.15 16.11
CA PHE A 131 2.19 3.50 15.72
C PHE A 131 1.44 3.48 14.39
N ILE A 132 0.35 4.23 14.31
CA ILE A 132 -0.49 4.33 13.11
C ILE A 132 -0.68 5.79 12.75
N LEU A 133 -0.41 6.13 11.50
CA LEU A 133 -0.55 7.47 10.94
C LEU A 133 -1.40 7.42 9.67
N GLU A 134 -2.40 8.28 9.56
CA GLU A 134 -3.10 8.47 8.28
C GLU A 134 -2.20 9.26 7.30
N LEU A 135 -1.91 8.69 6.14
CA LEU A 135 -1.12 9.31 5.08
C LEU A 135 -1.99 10.10 4.09
N ALA A 136 -3.13 9.54 3.70
CA ALA A 136 -3.99 10.10 2.67
C ALA A 136 -5.45 9.68 2.87
N SER A 137 -6.39 10.52 2.41
CA SER A 137 -7.82 10.24 2.49
C SER A 137 -8.28 9.10 1.60
N ASP A 138 -7.49 8.76 0.57
CA ASP A 138 -7.78 7.73 -0.41
C ASP A 138 -6.52 7.34 -1.20
N PHE A 139 -6.62 6.24 -1.95
CA PHE A 139 -5.51 5.71 -2.74
C PHE A 139 -5.04 6.66 -3.86
N GLU A 140 -5.94 7.43 -4.50
CA GLU A 140 -5.54 8.34 -5.58
C GLU A 140 -4.69 9.49 -5.03
N SER A 141 -5.04 10.00 -3.84
CA SER A 141 -4.30 11.01 -3.11
C SER A 141 -2.89 10.53 -2.71
N LEU A 142 -2.76 9.27 -2.26
CA LEU A 142 -1.44 8.65 -2.02
C LEU A 142 -0.58 8.69 -3.28
N ILE A 143 -1.06 8.08 -4.38
CA ILE A 143 -0.28 7.93 -5.62
C ILE A 143 0.12 9.28 -6.23
N ASN A 144 -0.76 10.28 -6.14
CA ASN A 144 -0.47 11.61 -6.66
C ASN A 144 0.49 12.42 -5.76
N GLY A 145 0.60 12.07 -4.47
CA GLY A 145 1.50 12.71 -3.52
C GLY A 145 2.91 12.10 -3.47
N LEU A 146 3.15 10.99 -4.17
CA LEU A 146 4.46 10.35 -4.20
C LEU A 146 5.52 11.24 -4.88
N PHE A 147 6.72 11.23 -4.32
CA PHE A 147 7.91 11.90 -4.86
C PHE A 147 9.12 10.96 -4.85
N ILE A 148 10.18 11.34 -5.56
CA ILE A 148 11.47 10.61 -5.54
C ILE A 148 12.26 11.13 -4.35
N TYR A 149 12.59 10.25 -3.41
CA TYR A 149 13.54 10.57 -2.36
C TYR A 149 14.96 10.33 -2.87
N GLU A 150 15.75 11.40 -2.98
CA GLU A 150 17.18 11.32 -3.23
C GLU A 150 17.89 11.48 -1.90
N ASP A 151 18.53 10.41 -1.42
CA ASP A 151 19.36 10.48 -0.21
C ASP A 151 20.54 11.41 -0.50
N ASN A 152 20.54 12.58 0.12
CA ASN A 152 21.60 13.56 -0.06
C ASN A 152 22.80 13.12 0.79
N GLU A 153 23.63 12.23 0.27
CA GLU A 153 24.98 11.96 0.82
C GLU A 153 25.87 13.20 0.83
#